data_AF-A0A5B7FEI4-F1
#
_entry.id   AF-A0A5B7FEI4-F1
#
_cell.length_a   1.000
_cell.length_b   1.000
_cell.length_c   1.000
_cell.angle_alpha   90.00
_cell.angle_beta   90.00
_cell.angle_gamma   90.00
#
_symmetry.space_group_name_H-M   'P 1'
#
loop_
_entity.id
_entity.type
_entity.pdbx_description
1 polymer ?
#
loop_
_entity_poly.entity_id
_entity_poly.type
_entity_poly.pdbx_seq_one_letter_code
_entity_poly.pdbx_strand_id
1 'polypeptide(L)'
;MPNSHWMTYTENCNPCRMRPDYILKLETVQEEINHLFHHVLGFPENISFPVRHRSVGHSLERSDRQYYANVSPELMQNILHIYRHDFALFGYKHDVY
;
A
#
# COMPACT_ATOMS: atom_id res chain seq x y z
N MET A 1 -6.44 22.13 11.53
CA MET A 1 -6.80 21.03 10.60
C MET A 1 -5.82 19.89 10.84
N PRO A 2 -6.28 18.62 10.88
CA PRO A 2 -5.36 17.49 10.93
C PRO A 2 -4.42 17.53 9.72
N ASN A 3 -3.18 17.09 9.88
CA ASN A 3 -2.25 17.01 8.77
C ASN A 3 -2.77 15.97 7.76
N SER A 4 -3.09 16.41 6.53
CA SER A 4 -3.62 15.54 5.47
C SER A 4 -2.68 14.39 5.10
N HIS A 5 -1.38 14.53 5.42
CA HIS A 5 -0.41 13.47 5.21
C HIS A 5 -0.67 12.22 6.06
N TRP A 6 -1.26 12.38 7.25
CA TRP A 6 -1.53 11.29 8.20
C TRP A 6 -3.02 10.97 8.34
N MET A 7 -3.85 11.58 7.49
CA MET A 7 -5.28 11.32 7.48
C MET A 7 -5.53 9.98 6.78
N THR A 8 -6.45 9.20 7.32
CA THR A 8 -6.85 7.93 6.70
C THR A 8 -7.45 8.17 5.32
N TYR A 9 -7.30 7.21 4.42
CA TYR A 9 -7.87 7.29 3.07
C TYR A 9 -9.40 7.35 3.12
N THR A 10 -9.98 6.63 4.08
CA THR A 10 -11.42 6.65 4.37
C THR A 10 -11.95 8.05 4.71
N GLU A 11 -11.17 8.87 5.43
CA GLU A 11 -11.53 10.26 5.74
C GLU A 11 -11.15 11.24 4.62
N ASN A 12 -9.97 11.10 4.02
CA ASN A 12 -9.43 12.10 3.10
C ASN A 12 -10.06 12.04 1.69
N CYS A 13 -10.34 10.83 1.19
CA CYS A 13 -10.72 10.63 -0.22
C CYS A 13 -12.17 10.19 -0.45
N ASN A 14 -12.96 9.94 0.60
CA ASN A 14 -14.31 9.38 0.51
C ASN A 14 -14.37 8.21 -0.50
N PRO A 15 -13.72 7.08 -0.19
CA PRO A 15 -13.50 5.98 -1.13
C PRO A 15 -14.80 5.44 -1.74
N CYS A 16 -15.94 5.58 -1.06
CA CYS A 16 -17.25 5.19 -1.58
C CYS A 16 -17.66 5.92 -2.88
N ARG A 17 -17.07 7.09 -3.16
CA ARG A 17 -17.30 7.85 -4.41
C ARG A 17 -16.35 7.47 -5.54
N MET A 18 -15.25 6.81 -5.23
CA MET A 18 -14.30 6.34 -6.23
C MET A 18 -14.50 4.86 -6.50
N ARG A 19 -14.55 4.49 -7.77
CA ARG A 19 -14.70 3.10 -8.22
C ARG A 19 -13.52 2.76 -9.11
N PRO A 20 -12.33 2.48 -8.52
CA PRO A 20 -11.19 2.13 -9.33
C PRO A 20 -11.46 0.79 -10.02
N ASP A 21 -11.14 0.71 -11.31
CA ASP A 21 -11.16 -0.56 -12.04
C ASP A 21 -10.04 -1.50 -11.54
N TYR A 22 -8.93 -0.93 -11.07
CA TYR A 22 -7.76 -1.66 -10.59
C TYR A 22 -7.12 -0.98 -9.38
N ILE A 23 -6.65 -1.79 -8.43
CA ILE A 23 -5.83 -1.37 -7.28
C ILE A 23 -4.55 -2.22 -7.34
N LEU A 24 -3.39 -1.57 -7.28
CA LEU A 24 -2.09 -2.23 -7.33
C LEU A 24 -1.38 -2.08 -5.97
N LYS A 25 -0.61 -3.08 -5.58
CA LYS A 25 0.16 -3.13 -4.34
C LYS A 25 1.61 -2.76 -4.60
N LEU A 26 2.20 -2.00 -3.69
CA LEU A 26 3.58 -1.53 -3.86
C LEU A 26 4.59 -2.68 -3.73
N GLU A 27 4.27 -3.69 -2.94
CA GLU A 27 5.10 -4.85 -2.65
C GLU A 27 5.32 -5.71 -3.91
N THR A 28 4.33 -5.75 -4.80
CA THR A 28 4.32 -6.56 -6.04
C THR A 28 4.18 -5.70 -7.29
N VAL A 29 4.43 -4.39 -7.17
CA VAL A 29 4.06 -3.37 -8.17
C VAL A 29 4.64 -3.63 -9.55
N GLN A 30 5.86 -4.17 -9.65
CA GLN A 30 6.48 -4.44 -10.95
C GLN A 30 5.74 -5.56 -11.69
N GLU A 31 5.37 -6.62 -10.98
CA GLU A 31 4.61 -7.74 -11.53
C GLU A 31 3.18 -7.32 -11.88
N GLU A 32 2.53 -6.59 -10.98
CA GLU A 32 1.17 -6.12 -11.18
C GLU A 32 1.03 -5.09 -12.31
N ILE A 33 1.99 -4.19 -12.47
CA ILE A 33 2.04 -3.27 -13.61
C ILE A 33 2.25 -4.04 -14.90
N ASN A 34 3.21 -4.98 -14.97
CA ASN A 34 3.40 -5.78 -16.17
C ASN A 34 2.12 -6.55 -16.54
N HIS A 35 1.44 -7.14 -15.55
CA HIS A 35 0.18 -7.84 -15.78
C HIS A 35 -0.94 -6.91 -16.28
N LEU A 36 -1.14 -5.76 -15.62
CA LEU A 36 -2.13 -4.77 -16.02
C LEU A 36 -1.88 -4.28 -17.45
N PHE A 37 -0.65 -3.92 -17.79
CA PHE A 37 -0.35 -3.36 -19.10
C PHE A 37 -0.46 -4.39 -20.22
N HIS A 38 0.11 -5.58 -20.05
CA HIS A 38 0.15 -6.57 -21.14
C HIS A 38 -1.13 -7.39 -21.27
N HIS A 39 -1.72 -7.83 -20.16
CA HIS A 39 -2.83 -8.78 -20.19
C HIS A 39 -4.20 -8.12 -20.06
N VAL A 40 -4.28 -6.97 -19.39
CA VAL A 40 -5.56 -6.27 -19.18
C VAL A 40 -5.75 -5.14 -20.18
N LEU A 41 -4.71 -4.33 -20.42
CA LEU A 41 -4.77 -3.17 -21.33
C LEU A 41 -4.28 -3.48 -22.76
N GLY A 42 -3.63 -4.62 -22.98
CA GLY A 42 -3.23 -5.09 -24.32
C GLY A 42 -2.01 -4.38 -24.91
N PHE A 43 -1.13 -3.81 -24.09
CA PHE A 43 0.13 -3.24 -24.57
C PHE A 43 1.10 -4.32 -25.03
N PRO A 44 1.85 -4.11 -26.13
CA PRO A 44 2.89 -5.02 -26.59
C PRO A 44 3.91 -5.37 -25.51
N GLU A 45 4.36 -6.63 -25.47
CA GLU A 45 5.33 -7.13 -24.45
C GLU A 45 6.70 -6.46 -24.50
N ASN A 46 7.03 -5.76 -25.58
CA ASN A 46 8.29 -5.02 -25.70
C ASN A 46 8.26 -3.65 -24.99
N ILE A 47 7.13 -3.24 -24.41
CA ILE A 47 7.00 -2.01 -23.63
C ILE A 47 7.15 -2.35 -22.14
N SER A 48 8.29 -2.01 -21.56
CA SER A 48 8.51 -2.14 -20.12
C SER A 48 8.20 -0.83 -19.40
N PHE A 49 7.46 -0.91 -18.30
CA PHE A 49 7.20 0.20 -17.39
C PHE A 49 8.12 0.08 -16.17
N PRO A 50 9.21 0.87 -16.10
CA PRO A 50 10.13 0.79 -14.99
C PRO A 50 9.47 1.37 -13.75
N VAL A 51 9.26 0.55 -12.72
CA VAL A 51 8.82 1.07 -11.43
C VAL A 51 10.01 1.68 -10.70
N ARG A 52 10.12 3.00 -10.77
CA ARG A 52 11.13 3.75 -10.01
C ARG A 52 10.59 4.11 -8.64
N HIS A 53 10.57 3.13 -7.73
CA HIS A 53 10.24 3.44 -6.34
C HIS A 53 11.47 3.96 -5.60
N ARG A 54 11.44 5.24 -5.17
CA ARG A 54 12.53 5.89 -4.42
C ARG A 54 12.53 5.55 -2.92
N SER A 55 11.84 4.49 -2.47
CA SER A 55 12.07 4.00 -1.11
C SER A 55 13.34 3.15 -1.08
N VAL A 56 14.49 3.82 -1.10
CA VAL A 56 15.83 3.25 -0.91
C VAL A 56 16.03 2.70 0.53
N GLY A 57 14.95 2.33 1.23
CA GLY A 57 14.95 1.91 2.63
C GLY A 57 13.99 0.77 2.97
N HIS A 58 13.04 0.41 2.09
CA HIS A 58 12.36 -0.88 2.18
C HIS A 58 13.22 -1.90 1.46
N SER A 59 14.37 -2.24 2.04
CA SER A 59 14.98 -3.49 1.64
C SER A 59 13.97 -4.59 1.99
N LEU A 60 13.59 -5.39 1.00
CA LEU A 60 12.86 -6.66 1.17
C LEU A 60 13.58 -7.63 2.15
N GLU A 61 14.76 -7.24 2.67
CA GLU A 61 15.57 -7.97 3.62
C GLU A 61 15.01 -8.00 5.05
N ARG A 62 14.16 -7.04 5.45
CA ARG A 62 13.55 -7.03 6.80
C ARG A 62 12.04 -7.12 6.73
N SER A 63 11.46 -7.99 7.56
CA SER A 63 10.01 -8.06 7.71
C SER A 63 9.47 -6.83 8.45
N ASP A 64 8.19 -6.51 8.23
CA ASP A 64 7.52 -5.41 8.92
C ASP A 64 7.67 -5.51 10.45
N ARG A 65 7.57 -6.71 11.01
CA ARG A 65 7.83 -6.96 12.45
C ARG A 65 9.23 -6.53 12.89
N GLN A 66 10.25 -6.79 12.08
CA GLN A 66 11.62 -6.39 12.38
C GLN A 66 11.80 -4.88 12.24
N TYR A 67 11.13 -4.28 11.26
CA TYR A 67 11.18 -2.83 11.03
C TYR A 67 10.56 -2.06 12.21
N TYR A 68 9.42 -2.54 12.72
CA TYR A 68 8.70 -1.91 13.82
C TYR A 68 9.04 -2.46 15.22
N ALA A 69 10.09 -3.27 15.35
CA ALA A 69 10.44 -3.95 16.61
C ALA A 69 10.67 -3.00 17.81
N ASN A 70 11.06 -1.75 17.55
CA ASN A 70 11.30 -0.74 18.59
C ASN A 70 10.08 0.14 18.90
N VAL A 71 8.96 -0.06 18.23
CA VAL A 71 7.70 0.65 18.50
C VAL A 71 7.03 0.01 19.70
N SER A 72 6.54 0.81 20.65
CA SER A 72 5.83 0.24 21.79
C SER A 72 4.55 -0.48 21.32
N PRO A 73 4.20 -1.64 21.90
CA PRO A 73 3.00 -2.37 21.50
C PRO A 73 1.72 -1.54 21.60
N GLU A 74 1.60 -0.72 22.65
CA GLU A 74 0.46 0.19 22.84
C GLU A 74 0.37 1.24 21.73
N LEU A 75 1.49 1.84 21.34
CA LEU A 75 1.51 2.82 20.25
C LEU A 75 1.13 2.15 18.92
N MET A 76 1.67 0.96 18.64
CA MET A 76 1.32 0.22 17.43
C MET A 76 -0.18 -0.11 17.40
N GLN A 77 -0.74 -0.60 18.50
CA GLN A 77 -2.18 -0.88 18.59
C GLN A 77 -3.04 0.37 18.33
N ASN A 78 -2.64 1.52 18.87
CA ASN A 78 -3.33 2.79 18.62
C ASN A 78 -3.26 3.20 17.14
N ILE A 79 -2.10 3.03 16.49
CA ILE A 79 -1.93 3.30 15.05
C ILE A 79 -2.81 2.36 14.23
N LEU A 80 -2.75 1.04 14.50
CA LEU A 80 -3.58 0.05 13.80
C LEU A 80 -5.08 0.32 14.00
N HIS A 81 -5.48 0.80 15.18
CA HIS A 81 -6.85 1.21 15.44
C HIS A 81 -7.29 2.39 14.56
N ILE A 82 -6.42 3.39 14.37
CA ILE A 82 -6.69 4.54 13.49
C ILE A 82 -6.86 4.07 12.04
N TYR A 83 -5.94 3.25 11.53
CA TYR A 83 -5.92 2.84 10.11
C TYR A 83 -6.76 1.59 9.79
N ARG A 84 -7.45 0.99 10.77
CA ARG A 84 -8.17 -0.30 10.61
C ARG A 84 -9.09 -0.38 9.38
N HIS A 85 -9.76 0.72 9.03
CA HIS A 85 -10.69 0.75 7.91
C HIS A 85 -9.96 0.80 6.58
N ASP A 86 -8.81 1.47 6.50
CA ASP A 86 -7.97 1.48 5.31
C ASP A 86 -7.33 0.11 5.08
N PHE A 87 -6.88 -0.57 6.14
CA PHE A 87 -6.41 -1.95 6.07
C PHE A 87 -7.48 -2.87 5.46
N ALA A 88 -8.72 -2.77 5.93
CA ALA A 88 -9.84 -3.53 5.39
C ALA A 88 -10.15 -3.14 3.94
N LEU A 89 -10.13 -1.84 3.61
CA LEU A 89 -10.43 -1.32 2.27
C LEU A 89 -9.45 -1.84 1.21
N PHE A 90 -8.16 -1.94 1.55
CA PHE A 90 -7.11 -2.37 0.63
C PHE A 90 -6.71 -3.85 0.79
N GLY A 91 -7.39 -4.59 1.67
CA GLY A 91 -7.16 -6.03 1.87
C GLY A 91 -5.80 -6.35 2.52
N TYR A 92 -5.30 -5.47 3.38
CA TYR A 92 -4.13 -5.73 4.22
C TYR A 92 -4.56 -6.35 5.54
N LYS A 93 -3.74 -7.27 6.07
CA LYS A 93 -3.92 -7.80 7.42
C LYS A 93 -3.09 -6.95 8.39
N HIS A 94 -3.61 -6.76 9.61
CA HIS A 94 -2.94 -5.97 10.64
C HIS A 94 -2.25 -6.83 11.72
N ASP A 95 -2.43 -8.15 11.69
CA ASP A 95 -1.78 -9.13 12.60
C ASP A 95 -0.30 -9.38 12.30
N VAL A 96 0.20 -8.74 11.25
CA VAL A 96 1.58 -8.87 10.77
C VAL A 96 2.53 -7.86 11.41
N TYR A 97 2.02 -6.86 12.14
CA TYR A 97 2.79 -5.75 12.73
C TYR A 97 3.04 -5.94 14.22
#